data_AF-A0A2M7M3D5-F1
#
_entry.id   AF-A0A2M7M3D5-F1
#
_cell.length_a   1.000
_cell.length_b   1.000
_cell.length_c   1.000
_cell.angle_alpha   90.00
_cell.angle_beta   90.00
_cell.angle_gamma   90.00
#
_symmetry.space_group_name_H-M   'P 1'
#
loop_
_entity.id
_entity.type
_entity.pdbx_description
1 polymer ?
#
loop_
_entity_poly.entity_id
_entity_poly.type
_entity_poly.pdbx_seq_one_letter_code
_entity_poly.pdbx_strand_id
1 'polypeptide(L)'
;TLPVLPDKSYYQSLADETISPKGTYKLSGEINKIIFIDGDVMLKGDVSGIGTIIATGDIKVTSARNSEKISLISYQDISLDGDISFTALCYAAGSIKVDATGNFSGSLIANSIKIAGNTTLFYKPLLVEGLLAKMEEAFKTDDEETIFKVAELIGENYKSYATSYLEAPLKDKEKDLEYRALLAELLGNIADSQAVSILIERLKNDESETIRNGCAIALGTTADKSAVTPLTNSLLTDSSEKVRASSALALGSLQDKEAVSTLTQSLADSDSMVRTNSIRALKDLEATETISLIAERLNDSDEYTRYTASRILGELKAIQTINQLLGKLKDEDIWVRRAAAESLSNIVSPDNQSAIPSLIESLQDKEDDGVRRYAAEALVKIGSSAISSLIETYKAGETYTRAEIMYIFGEIKDTSAIPVLTETFEEEDKLEAFQASVPLYKLGLTEETFNFALAGLSAAEEWTREDAAMALGDMGDGRAIPALEQALNDSALFVRDAASVALKKITGKDYEYQH
;
A
#
# COMPACT_ATOMS: atom_id res chain seq x y z
N THR A 1 -15.93 2.77 -19.92
CA THR A 1 -16.54 3.12 -18.61
C THR A 1 -18.05 3.08 -18.74
N LEU A 2 -18.75 2.71 -17.66
CA LEU A 2 -20.20 2.51 -17.59
C LEU A 2 -20.95 3.72 -18.21
N PRO A 3 -21.84 3.52 -19.19
CA PRO A 3 -22.70 4.59 -19.70
C PRO A 3 -23.66 5.08 -18.61
N VAL A 4 -23.32 6.15 -17.92
CA VAL A 4 -24.26 6.86 -17.04
C VAL A 4 -25.15 7.72 -17.92
N LEU A 5 -26.39 7.28 -18.16
CA LEU A 5 -27.40 8.14 -18.77
C LEU A 5 -27.69 9.32 -17.83
N PRO A 6 -27.91 10.53 -18.37
CA PRO A 6 -28.50 11.64 -17.64
C PRO A 6 -29.81 11.24 -16.94
N ASP A 7 -30.27 12.03 -15.99
CA ASP A 7 -31.59 11.83 -15.38
C ASP A 7 -32.71 11.84 -16.45
N LYS A 8 -33.75 11.01 -16.28
CA LYS A 8 -34.89 10.92 -17.21
C LYS A 8 -35.53 12.28 -17.49
N SER A 9 -35.57 13.16 -16.49
CA SER A 9 -36.07 14.53 -16.59
C SER A 9 -35.34 15.38 -17.63
N TYR A 10 -34.04 15.12 -17.86
CA TYR A 10 -33.24 15.81 -18.88
C TYR A 10 -33.77 15.50 -20.29
N TYR A 11 -33.88 14.22 -20.64
CA TYR A 11 -34.36 13.85 -21.97
C TYR A 11 -35.84 14.15 -22.20
N GLN A 12 -36.66 14.07 -21.16
CA GLN A 12 -38.04 14.50 -21.25
C GLN A 12 -38.14 15.99 -21.61
N SER A 13 -37.23 16.84 -21.11
CA SER A 13 -37.20 18.28 -21.44
C SER A 13 -36.76 18.59 -22.88
N LEU A 14 -36.04 17.67 -23.53
CA LEU A 14 -35.55 17.80 -24.90
C LEU A 14 -36.51 17.23 -25.94
N ALA A 15 -37.57 16.55 -25.52
CA ALA A 15 -38.47 15.84 -26.41
C ALA A 15 -39.47 16.77 -27.09
N ASP A 16 -39.57 16.67 -28.41
CA ASP A 16 -40.63 17.32 -29.20
C ASP A 16 -42.00 16.70 -28.90
N GLU A 17 -42.02 15.42 -28.50
CA GLU A 17 -43.21 14.68 -28.11
C GLU A 17 -42.94 13.80 -26.89
N THR A 18 -43.85 13.83 -25.91
CA THR A 18 -43.81 12.95 -24.73
C THR A 18 -45.05 12.05 -24.70
N ILE A 19 -44.83 10.74 -24.56
CA ILE A 19 -45.88 9.72 -24.49
C ILE A 19 -45.88 9.09 -23.08
N SER A 20 -47.05 9.12 -22.42
CA SER A 20 -47.29 8.65 -21.06
C SER A 20 -48.79 8.30 -20.90
N PRO A 21 -49.22 7.46 -19.93
CA PRO A 21 -48.47 6.88 -18.79
C PRO A 21 -47.64 5.64 -19.15
N LYS A 22 -46.87 5.11 -18.19
CA LYS A 22 -46.04 3.90 -18.35
C LYS A 22 -46.77 2.73 -19.04
N GLY A 23 -46.24 2.26 -20.17
CA GLY A 23 -46.82 1.16 -20.94
C GLY A 23 -45.93 0.67 -22.08
N THR A 24 -46.42 -0.24 -22.92
CA THR A 24 -45.70 -0.70 -24.13
C THR A 24 -46.26 -0.02 -25.37
N TYR A 25 -45.42 0.71 -26.10
CA TYR A 25 -45.83 1.52 -27.23
C TYR A 25 -45.31 0.95 -28.55
N LYS A 26 -46.19 0.87 -29.55
CA LYS A 26 -45.83 0.43 -30.91
C LYS A 26 -45.67 1.64 -31.81
N LEU A 27 -44.49 1.79 -32.40
CA LEU A 27 -44.18 2.88 -33.33
C LEU A 27 -43.87 2.32 -34.72
N SER A 28 -44.33 3.03 -35.75
CA SER A 28 -44.06 2.77 -37.17
C SER A 28 -44.20 4.06 -37.99
N GLY A 29 -43.54 4.16 -39.14
CA GLY A 29 -43.62 5.33 -40.03
C GLY A 29 -42.41 6.28 -39.93
N GLU A 30 -42.57 7.50 -40.42
CA GLU A 30 -41.50 8.50 -40.48
C GLU A 30 -41.32 9.21 -39.12
N ILE A 31 -40.10 9.21 -38.58
CA ILE A 31 -39.72 9.78 -37.28
C ILE A 31 -38.61 10.81 -37.51
N ASN A 32 -38.98 12.09 -37.55
CA ASN A 32 -38.07 13.24 -37.75
C ASN A 32 -38.02 14.17 -36.54
N LYS A 33 -38.14 13.61 -35.33
CA LYS A 33 -38.24 14.36 -34.07
C LYS A 33 -37.73 13.56 -32.88
N ILE A 34 -37.63 14.20 -31.71
CA ILE A 34 -37.28 13.55 -30.44
C ILE A 34 -38.58 13.13 -29.72
N ILE A 35 -38.75 11.82 -29.53
CA ILE A 35 -39.91 11.24 -28.82
C ILE A 35 -39.44 10.62 -27.51
N PHE A 36 -39.95 11.11 -26.39
CA PHE A 36 -39.76 10.52 -25.07
C PHE A 36 -40.96 9.65 -24.70
N ILE A 37 -40.70 8.42 -24.26
CA ILE A 37 -41.71 7.43 -23.91
C ILE A 37 -41.42 6.90 -22.51
N ASP A 38 -42.35 7.15 -21.60
CA ASP A 38 -42.36 6.49 -20.30
C ASP A 38 -42.89 5.06 -20.51
N GLY A 39 -42.01 4.07 -20.57
CA GLY A 39 -42.32 2.66 -20.81
C GLY A 39 -41.46 1.97 -21.86
N ASP A 40 -41.92 0.82 -22.32
CA ASP A 40 -41.23 0.00 -23.33
C ASP A 40 -41.67 0.41 -24.74
N VAL A 41 -40.77 0.27 -25.71
CA VAL A 41 -41.02 0.61 -27.11
C VAL A 41 -40.80 -0.60 -28.01
N MET A 42 -41.78 -0.86 -28.88
CA MET A 42 -41.69 -1.87 -29.92
C MET A 42 -41.74 -1.19 -31.30
N LEU A 43 -40.62 -1.26 -32.01
CA LEU A 43 -40.50 -0.78 -33.39
C LEU A 43 -40.79 -1.93 -34.36
N LYS A 44 -41.79 -1.74 -35.22
CA LYS A 44 -42.22 -2.73 -36.21
C LYS A 44 -42.63 -2.07 -37.52
N GLY A 45 -42.07 -2.54 -38.62
CA GLY A 45 -42.35 -2.06 -39.99
C GLY A 45 -41.31 -1.04 -40.47
N ASP A 46 -41.53 -0.46 -41.65
CA ASP A 46 -40.63 0.54 -42.22
C ASP A 46 -40.69 1.82 -41.35
N VAL A 47 -39.62 2.03 -40.58
CA VAL A 47 -39.38 3.26 -39.83
C VAL A 47 -38.36 4.06 -40.62
N SER A 48 -38.68 5.30 -40.99
CA SER A 48 -37.82 6.17 -41.80
C SER A 48 -37.57 7.50 -41.10
N GLY A 49 -36.57 8.27 -41.52
CA GLY A 49 -36.28 9.60 -40.98
C GLY A 49 -35.05 9.70 -40.07
N ILE A 50 -34.76 10.93 -39.62
CA ILE A 50 -33.66 11.30 -38.71
C ILE A 50 -34.24 11.75 -37.36
N GLY A 51 -34.59 10.78 -36.50
CA GLY A 51 -35.21 11.04 -35.20
C GLY A 51 -34.54 10.33 -34.03
N THR A 52 -34.95 10.69 -32.81
CA THR A 52 -34.45 10.06 -31.57
C THR A 52 -35.61 9.52 -30.76
N ILE A 53 -35.54 8.24 -30.40
CA ILE A 53 -36.51 7.60 -29.50
C ILE A 53 -35.83 7.36 -28.16
N ILE A 54 -36.46 7.84 -27.10
CA ILE A 54 -35.97 7.74 -25.74
C ILE A 54 -37.00 6.99 -24.91
N ALA A 55 -36.65 5.81 -24.41
CA ALA A 55 -37.54 4.95 -23.64
C ALA A 55 -37.00 4.76 -22.21
N THR A 56 -37.87 4.90 -21.22
CA THR A 56 -37.49 4.57 -19.83
C THR A 56 -37.43 3.06 -19.57
N GLY A 57 -38.06 2.26 -20.43
CA GLY A 57 -38.07 0.80 -20.44
C GLY A 57 -37.31 0.24 -21.65
N ASP A 58 -37.59 -1.00 -22.04
CA ASP A 58 -36.86 -1.69 -23.11
C ASP A 58 -37.22 -1.15 -24.49
N ILE A 59 -36.25 -1.17 -25.43
CA ILE A 59 -36.53 -0.93 -26.86
C ILE A 59 -36.33 -2.22 -27.63
N LYS A 60 -37.40 -2.70 -28.28
CA LYS A 60 -37.36 -3.88 -29.13
C LYS A 60 -37.64 -3.53 -30.59
N VAL A 61 -36.68 -3.79 -31.46
CA VAL A 61 -36.81 -3.66 -32.92
C VAL A 61 -36.98 -5.05 -33.51
N THR A 62 -38.06 -5.28 -34.25
CA THR A 62 -38.39 -6.62 -34.81
C THR A 62 -38.38 -6.70 -36.34
N SER A 63 -38.50 -5.54 -37.00
CA SER A 63 -38.41 -5.36 -38.44
C SER A 63 -38.30 -3.86 -38.69
N ALA A 64 -37.22 -3.42 -39.33
CA ALA A 64 -36.99 -2.01 -39.66
C ALA A 64 -36.06 -1.88 -40.86
N ARG A 65 -36.54 -1.22 -41.92
CA ARG A 65 -35.74 -0.82 -43.07
C ARG A 65 -35.70 0.71 -43.12
N ASN A 66 -34.52 1.29 -42.94
CA ASN A 66 -34.33 2.74 -42.97
C ASN A 66 -33.06 3.07 -43.77
N SER A 67 -33.15 4.05 -44.67
CA SER A 67 -31.99 4.62 -45.37
C SER A 67 -31.29 5.73 -44.58
N GLU A 68 -31.91 6.23 -43.51
CA GLU A 68 -31.46 7.36 -42.71
C GLU A 68 -31.12 6.95 -41.26
N LYS A 69 -30.42 7.84 -40.53
CA LYS A 69 -29.85 7.53 -39.21
C LYS A 69 -30.86 7.81 -38.09
N ILE A 70 -31.28 6.78 -37.37
CA ILE A 70 -32.13 6.90 -36.15
C ILE A 70 -31.32 6.70 -34.87
N SER A 71 -31.68 7.40 -33.79
CA SER A 71 -31.06 7.20 -32.47
C SER A 71 -32.04 6.51 -31.51
N LEU A 72 -31.59 5.46 -30.84
CA LEU A 72 -32.34 4.67 -29.87
C LEU A 72 -31.66 4.76 -28.50
N ILE A 73 -32.34 5.34 -27.52
CA ILE A 73 -31.83 5.50 -26.15
C ILE A 73 -32.77 4.78 -25.18
N SER A 74 -32.25 3.78 -24.48
CA SER A 74 -32.98 2.97 -23.50
C SER A 74 -32.33 3.08 -22.12
N TYR A 75 -33.14 3.33 -21.10
CA TYR A 75 -32.72 3.20 -19.69
C TYR A 75 -32.69 1.74 -19.20
N GLN A 76 -33.08 0.79 -20.05
CA GLN A 76 -33.00 -0.65 -19.80
C GLN A 76 -32.24 -1.30 -20.96
N ASP A 77 -32.77 -2.34 -21.58
CA ASP A 77 -32.14 -3.09 -22.66
C ASP A 77 -32.58 -2.58 -24.05
N ILE A 78 -31.80 -2.91 -25.09
CA ILE A 78 -32.20 -2.81 -26.49
C ILE A 78 -32.03 -4.19 -27.17
N SER A 79 -33.08 -4.68 -27.82
CA SER A 79 -33.04 -5.90 -28.63
C SER A 79 -33.32 -5.58 -30.09
N LEU A 80 -32.37 -5.92 -30.96
CA LEU A 80 -32.47 -5.80 -32.41
C LEU A 80 -32.65 -7.21 -33.00
N ASP A 81 -33.90 -7.61 -33.24
CA ASP A 81 -34.27 -8.96 -33.72
C ASP A 81 -34.86 -8.87 -35.15
N GLY A 82 -34.52 -9.81 -36.05
CA GLY A 82 -35.23 -9.99 -37.33
C GLY A 82 -34.59 -9.31 -38.56
N ASP A 83 -35.38 -8.97 -39.58
CA ASP A 83 -34.89 -8.32 -40.81
C ASP A 83 -34.71 -6.81 -40.57
N ILE A 84 -33.47 -6.45 -40.26
CA ILE A 84 -33.04 -5.10 -39.88
C ILE A 84 -32.01 -4.62 -40.89
N SER A 85 -32.34 -3.55 -41.60
CA SER A 85 -31.41 -2.87 -42.51
C SER A 85 -31.54 -1.36 -42.30
N PHE A 86 -30.84 -0.82 -41.30
CA PHE A 86 -30.80 0.61 -41.01
C PHE A 86 -29.50 1.07 -40.35
N THR A 87 -29.26 2.38 -40.41
CA THR A 87 -28.16 3.04 -39.70
C THR A 87 -28.64 3.54 -38.33
N ALA A 88 -27.98 3.19 -37.22
CA ALA A 88 -28.42 3.61 -35.90
C ALA A 88 -27.32 3.99 -34.90
N LEU A 89 -27.64 4.91 -33.99
CA LEU A 89 -26.94 5.02 -32.70
C LEU A 89 -27.80 4.37 -31.62
N CYS A 90 -27.32 3.28 -31.03
CA CYS A 90 -28.00 2.58 -29.94
C CYS A 90 -27.25 2.82 -28.63
N TYR A 91 -27.95 3.34 -27.64
CA TYR A 91 -27.45 3.54 -26.29
C TYR A 91 -28.38 2.85 -25.29
N ALA A 92 -27.88 1.87 -24.55
CA ALA A 92 -28.63 1.18 -23.50
C ALA A 92 -27.90 1.31 -22.16
N ALA A 93 -28.62 1.68 -21.09
CA ALA A 93 -28.05 1.58 -19.74
C ALA A 93 -27.90 0.12 -19.29
N GLY A 94 -28.69 -0.80 -19.83
CA GLY A 94 -28.56 -2.24 -19.66
C GLY A 94 -27.67 -2.85 -20.74
N SER A 95 -28.23 -3.80 -21.47
CA SER A 95 -27.59 -4.60 -22.50
C SER A 95 -28.15 -4.32 -23.89
N ILE A 96 -27.32 -4.54 -24.92
CA ILE A 96 -27.74 -4.58 -26.32
C ILE A 96 -27.61 -6.01 -26.84
N LYS A 97 -28.71 -6.58 -27.34
CA LYS A 97 -28.70 -7.84 -28.06
C LYS A 97 -28.99 -7.60 -29.54
N VAL A 98 -28.15 -8.13 -30.41
CA VAL A 98 -28.30 -8.07 -31.87
C VAL A 98 -28.43 -9.49 -32.42
N ASP A 99 -29.61 -9.79 -32.97
CA ASP A 99 -29.97 -11.05 -33.64
C ASP A 99 -30.67 -10.72 -34.97
N ALA A 100 -30.00 -9.87 -35.75
CA ALA A 100 -30.49 -9.33 -37.01
C ALA A 100 -29.98 -10.16 -38.20
N THR A 101 -30.82 -10.30 -39.22
CA THR A 101 -30.51 -11.04 -40.47
C THR A 101 -30.16 -10.14 -41.65
N GLY A 102 -30.25 -8.80 -41.49
CA GLY A 102 -29.95 -7.79 -42.50
C GLY A 102 -28.67 -6.98 -42.20
N ASN A 103 -28.47 -5.87 -42.92
CA ASN A 103 -27.27 -5.03 -42.80
C ASN A 103 -27.49 -3.90 -41.78
N PHE A 104 -27.03 -4.11 -40.54
CA PHE A 104 -26.94 -3.05 -39.54
C PHE A 104 -25.63 -2.27 -39.69
N SER A 105 -25.69 -0.94 -39.69
CA SER A 105 -24.52 -0.05 -39.59
C SER A 105 -24.72 0.95 -38.45
N GLY A 106 -23.70 1.20 -37.64
CA GLY A 106 -23.79 2.22 -36.60
C GLY A 106 -23.09 1.87 -35.29
N SER A 107 -23.38 2.65 -34.25
CA SER A 107 -22.67 2.62 -32.96
C SER A 107 -23.55 1.99 -31.88
N LEU A 108 -22.96 1.09 -31.08
CA LEU A 108 -23.62 0.42 -29.95
C LEU A 108 -22.89 0.80 -28.66
N ILE A 109 -23.61 1.31 -27.67
CA ILE A 109 -23.10 1.71 -26.36
C ILE A 109 -23.97 1.07 -25.28
N ALA A 110 -23.39 0.17 -24.46
CA ALA A 110 -24.13 -0.54 -23.41
C ALA A 110 -23.20 -1.12 -22.33
N ASN A 111 -23.77 -1.58 -21.21
CA ASN A 111 -23.02 -2.35 -20.20
C ASN A 111 -22.62 -3.73 -20.73
N SER A 112 -23.43 -4.34 -21.60
CA SER A 112 -23.15 -5.63 -22.22
C SER A 112 -23.68 -5.67 -23.64
N ILE A 113 -22.90 -6.19 -24.59
CA ILE A 113 -23.32 -6.32 -26.00
C ILE A 113 -23.21 -7.80 -26.41
N LYS A 114 -24.30 -8.38 -26.93
CA LYS A 114 -24.35 -9.76 -27.47
C LYS A 114 -24.80 -9.72 -28.92
N ILE A 115 -24.07 -10.41 -29.80
CA ILE A 115 -24.30 -10.37 -31.25
C ILE A 115 -24.35 -11.80 -31.79
N ALA A 116 -25.38 -12.13 -32.56
CA ALA A 116 -25.55 -13.40 -33.24
C ALA A 116 -25.35 -13.24 -34.77
N GLY A 117 -24.69 -14.20 -35.43
CA GLY A 117 -24.58 -14.26 -36.91
C GLY A 117 -23.65 -13.23 -37.59
N ASN A 118 -23.75 -13.13 -38.92
CA ASN A 118 -22.90 -12.42 -39.89
C ASN A 118 -22.89 -10.86 -39.78
N THR A 119 -22.95 -10.30 -38.58
CA THR A 119 -22.94 -8.84 -38.38
C THR A 119 -21.52 -8.29 -38.50
N THR A 120 -21.30 -7.36 -39.45
CA THR A 120 -20.01 -6.66 -39.58
C THR A 120 -20.05 -5.34 -38.80
N LEU A 121 -19.19 -5.19 -37.78
CA LEU A 121 -19.12 -3.99 -36.93
C LEU A 121 -17.98 -3.06 -37.34
N PHE A 122 -18.27 -1.77 -37.39
CA PHE A 122 -17.26 -0.71 -37.43
C PHE A 122 -17.36 0.09 -36.12
N TYR A 123 -16.30 0.11 -35.30
CA TYR A 123 -16.30 0.78 -34.00
C TYR A 123 -15.45 2.06 -34.05
N LYS A 124 -16.05 3.21 -33.67
CA LYS A 124 -15.38 4.46 -33.30
C LYS A 124 -16.19 5.13 -32.17
N PRO A 125 -15.69 5.24 -30.93
CA PRO A 125 -16.45 5.82 -29.82
C PRO A 125 -16.35 7.36 -29.80
N LEU A 126 -17.51 8.05 -29.73
CA LEU A 126 -17.65 9.52 -29.75
C LEU A 126 -16.92 10.26 -28.62
N LEU A 127 -16.78 9.64 -27.44
CA LEU A 127 -16.11 10.25 -26.28
C LEU A 127 -14.60 10.47 -26.54
N VAL A 128 -14.01 9.59 -27.33
CA VAL A 128 -12.60 9.69 -27.73
C VAL A 128 -12.44 10.88 -28.64
N GLU A 129 -13.24 11.02 -29.71
CA GLU A 129 -13.14 12.15 -30.63
C GLU A 129 -13.23 13.52 -29.92
N GLY A 130 -14.07 13.65 -28.89
CA GLY A 130 -14.12 14.87 -28.08
C GLY A 130 -12.87 15.13 -27.23
N LEU A 131 -12.27 14.10 -26.64
CA LEU A 131 -11.02 14.22 -25.88
C LEU A 131 -9.82 14.43 -26.80
N LEU A 132 -9.77 13.75 -27.95
CA LEU A 132 -8.75 13.94 -28.98
C LEU A 132 -8.82 15.36 -29.55
N ALA A 133 -10.02 15.88 -29.82
CA ALA A 133 -10.20 17.26 -30.29
C ALA A 133 -9.72 18.28 -29.26
N LYS A 134 -10.03 18.07 -27.97
CA LYS A 134 -9.51 18.89 -26.87
C LYS A 134 -7.98 18.79 -26.75
N MET A 135 -7.42 17.60 -26.91
CA MET A 135 -5.97 17.37 -26.89
C MET A 135 -5.28 18.11 -28.05
N GLU A 136 -5.84 18.02 -29.26
CA GLU A 136 -5.33 18.72 -30.43
C GLU A 136 -5.43 20.25 -30.30
N GLU A 137 -6.52 20.75 -29.72
CA GLU A 137 -6.67 22.18 -29.43
C GLU A 137 -5.66 22.64 -28.39
N ALA A 138 -5.58 21.94 -27.25
CA ALA A 138 -4.64 22.25 -26.18
C ALA A 138 -3.18 22.24 -26.66
N PHE A 139 -2.82 21.27 -27.51
CA PHE A 139 -1.50 21.22 -28.13
C PHE A 139 -1.24 22.40 -29.08
N LYS A 140 -2.26 22.87 -29.81
CA LYS A 140 -2.13 24.06 -30.67
C LYS A 140 -2.01 25.36 -29.87
N THR A 141 -2.68 25.45 -28.73
CA THR A 141 -2.69 26.64 -27.88
C THR A 141 -1.61 26.61 -26.80
N ASP A 142 -0.83 25.54 -26.74
CA ASP A 142 0.20 25.32 -25.72
C ASP A 142 -0.35 25.32 -24.28
N ASP A 143 -1.57 24.77 -24.10
CA ASP A 143 -2.24 24.64 -22.81
C ASP A 143 -1.74 23.41 -22.06
N GLU A 144 -0.65 23.58 -21.32
CA GLU A 144 0.05 22.55 -20.55
C GLU A 144 -0.86 21.80 -19.57
N GLU A 145 -1.74 22.52 -18.87
CA GLU A 145 -2.64 21.94 -17.87
C GLU A 145 -3.67 21.02 -18.54
N THR A 146 -4.22 21.44 -19.68
CA THR A 146 -5.15 20.61 -20.44
C THR A 146 -4.45 19.42 -21.10
N ILE A 147 -3.24 19.60 -21.65
CA ILE A 147 -2.43 18.51 -22.22
C ILE A 147 -2.22 17.42 -21.16
N PHE A 148 -1.76 17.81 -19.95
CA PHE A 148 -1.52 16.86 -18.87
C PHE A 148 -2.79 16.11 -18.46
N LYS A 149 -3.88 16.83 -18.13
CA LYS A 149 -5.13 16.23 -17.68
C LYS A 149 -5.75 15.32 -18.72
N VAL A 150 -5.73 15.72 -19.99
CA VAL A 150 -6.30 14.91 -21.07
C VAL A 150 -5.44 13.66 -21.30
N ALA A 151 -4.11 13.78 -21.26
CA ALA A 151 -3.21 12.64 -21.38
C ALA A 151 -3.34 11.65 -20.22
N GLU A 152 -3.54 12.13 -18.98
CA GLU A 152 -3.85 11.30 -17.82
C GLU A 152 -5.15 10.50 -18.03
N LEU A 153 -6.22 11.17 -18.47
CA LEU A 153 -7.52 10.56 -18.70
C LEU A 153 -7.53 9.52 -19.83
N ILE A 154 -6.79 9.77 -20.92
CA ILE A 154 -6.75 8.86 -22.06
C ILE A 154 -5.61 7.84 -21.96
N GLY A 155 -4.63 8.04 -21.07
CA GLY A 155 -3.46 7.18 -20.88
C GLY A 155 -3.81 5.76 -20.46
N GLU A 156 -4.92 5.54 -19.75
CA GLU A 156 -5.35 4.18 -19.38
C GLU A 156 -5.92 3.37 -20.56
N ASN A 157 -6.60 4.03 -21.49
CA ASN A 157 -7.43 3.38 -22.53
C ASN A 157 -6.92 3.59 -23.97
N TYR A 158 -6.03 4.57 -24.18
CA TYR A 158 -5.50 5.00 -25.48
C TYR A 158 -4.01 5.37 -25.39
N LYS A 159 -3.23 4.49 -24.74
CA LYS A 159 -1.79 4.66 -24.45
C LYS A 159 -0.98 5.29 -25.58
N SER A 160 -0.97 4.66 -26.77
CA SER A 160 -0.17 5.13 -27.92
C SER A 160 -0.55 6.54 -28.39
N TYR A 161 -1.83 6.93 -28.26
CA TYR A 161 -2.25 8.27 -28.61
C TYR A 161 -1.81 9.30 -27.55
N ALA A 162 -1.95 8.99 -26.26
CA ALA A 162 -1.43 9.86 -25.20
C ALA A 162 0.07 10.12 -25.40
N THR A 163 0.84 9.04 -25.60
CA THR A 163 2.30 9.06 -25.76
C THR A 163 2.77 10.03 -26.85
N SER A 164 2.10 10.08 -28.01
CA SER A 164 2.53 10.94 -29.11
C SER A 164 2.45 12.44 -28.81
N TYR A 165 1.58 12.87 -27.89
CA TYR A 165 1.46 14.29 -27.52
C TYR A 165 2.36 14.69 -26.36
N LEU A 166 2.91 13.73 -25.62
CA LEU A 166 3.81 14.01 -24.49
C LEU A 166 5.27 14.10 -24.91
N GLU A 167 5.66 13.45 -26.00
CA GLU A 167 7.06 13.41 -26.46
C GLU A 167 7.62 14.81 -26.79
N ALA A 168 6.88 15.59 -27.58
CA ALA A 168 7.32 16.92 -28.01
C ALA A 168 7.52 17.89 -26.83
N PRO A 169 6.54 18.11 -25.93
CA PRO A 169 6.71 19.02 -24.80
C PRO A 169 7.74 18.52 -23.78
N LEU A 170 7.96 17.21 -23.64
CA LEU A 170 9.05 16.67 -22.83
C LEU A 170 10.44 17.03 -23.38
N LYS A 171 10.58 17.09 -24.71
CA LYS A 171 11.84 17.42 -25.42
C LYS A 171 12.07 18.93 -25.54
N ASP A 172 11.04 19.74 -25.38
CA ASP A 172 11.12 21.19 -25.53
C ASP A 172 11.88 21.82 -24.35
N LYS A 173 13.00 22.47 -24.65
CA LYS A 173 13.89 23.07 -23.66
C LYS A 173 13.37 24.40 -23.11
N GLU A 174 12.42 25.04 -23.79
CA GLU A 174 11.77 26.27 -23.32
C GLU A 174 10.72 25.97 -22.23
N LYS A 175 10.30 24.70 -22.13
CA LYS A 175 9.36 24.25 -21.10
C LYS A 175 10.03 24.12 -19.75
N ASP A 176 9.26 24.47 -18.73
CA ASP A 176 9.69 24.37 -17.34
C ASP A 176 10.11 22.94 -16.98
N LEU A 177 11.13 22.83 -16.13
CA LEU A 177 11.70 21.53 -15.74
C LEU A 177 10.71 20.69 -14.91
N GLU A 178 9.88 21.33 -14.07
CA GLU A 178 8.88 20.62 -13.28
C GLU A 178 7.80 20.05 -14.18
N TYR A 179 7.32 20.84 -15.16
CA TYR A 179 6.35 20.37 -16.15
C TYR A 179 6.91 19.19 -16.96
N ARG A 180 8.14 19.32 -17.49
CA ARG A 180 8.80 18.22 -18.22
C ARG A 180 8.99 16.97 -17.36
N ALA A 181 9.34 17.11 -16.09
CA ALA A 181 9.46 15.97 -15.17
C ALA A 181 8.11 15.28 -14.94
N LEU A 182 7.03 16.04 -14.79
CA LEU A 182 5.67 15.54 -14.67
C LEU A 182 5.22 14.76 -15.93
N LEU A 183 5.62 15.22 -17.12
CA LEU A 183 5.38 14.48 -18.36
C LEU A 183 6.11 13.13 -18.40
N ALA A 184 7.33 13.06 -17.86
CA ALA A 184 8.07 11.80 -17.76
C ALA A 184 7.37 10.81 -16.81
N GLU A 185 6.86 11.29 -15.67
CA GLU A 185 6.06 10.47 -14.76
C GLU A 185 4.80 9.92 -15.44
N LEU A 186 4.08 10.77 -16.16
CA LEU A 186 2.87 10.35 -16.88
C LEU A 186 3.17 9.30 -17.96
N LEU A 187 4.28 9.45 -18.70
CA LEU A 187 4.75 8.41 -19.63
C LEU A 187 5.09 7.10 -18.90
N GLY A 188 5.65 7.17 -17.69
CA GLY A 188 5.87 6.02 -16.82
C GLY A 188 4.58 5.28 -16.50
N ASN A 189 3.53 6.01 -16.13
CA ASN A 189 2.19 5.45 -15.84
C ASN A 189 1.51 4.87 -17.08
N ILE A 190 1.71 5.48 -18.25
CA ILE A 190 1.20 4.96 -19.53
C ILE A 190 1.86 3.60 -19.84
N ALA A 191 3.18 3.49 -19.65
CA ALA A 191 3.95 2.24 -19.76
C ALA A 191 3.74 1.47 -21.08
N ASP A 192 3.50 2.15 -22.21
CA ASP A 192 3.57 1.50 -23.52
C ASP A 192 5.01 1.48 -24.06
N SER A 193 5.25 0.66 -25.08
CA SER A 193 6.60 0.49 -25.64
C SER A 193 7.20 1.79 -26.20
N GLN A 194 6.37 2.72 -26.67
CA GLN A 194 6.83 4.01 -27.18
C GLN A 194 7.20 4.94 -26.02
N ALA A 195 6.39 4.98 -24.96
CA ALA A 195 6.65 5.73 -23.74
C ALA A 195 7.96 5.26 -23.09
N VAL A 196 8.15 3.95 -22.96
CA VAL A 196 9.41 3.35 -22.47
C VAL A 196 10.59 3.77 -23.35
N SER A 197 10.44 3.74 -24.67
CA SER A 197 11.49 4.16 -25.61
C SER A 197 11.86 5.64 -25.46
N ILE A 198 10.86 6.52 -25.29
CA ILE A 198 11.06 7.96 -25.06
C ILE A 198 11.80 8.19 -23.74
N LEU A 199 11.35 7.54 -22.66
CA LEU A 199 11.98 7.65 -21.35
C LEU A 199 13.44 7.16 -21.37
N ILE A 200 13.73 6.06 -22.06
CA ILE A 200 15.10 5.56 -22.28
C ILE A 200 15.95 6.58 -23.05
N GLU A 201 15.39 7.19 -24.10
CA GLU A 201 16.09 8.19 -24.91
C GLU A 201 16.45 9.43 -24.07
N ARG A 202 15.51 9.90 -23.25
CA ARG A 202 15.70 11.06 -22.37
C ARG A 202 16.65 10.76 -21.21
N LEU A 203 16.54 9.59 -20.57
CA LEU A 203 17.51 9.13 -19.56
C LEU A 203 18.95 9.18 -20.08
N LYS A 204 19.18 8.82 -21.35
CA LYS A 204 20.53 8.76 -21.93
C LYS A 204 21.07 10.12 -22.36
N ASN A 205 20.22 11.01 -22.86
CA ASN A 205 20.66 12.15 -23.67
C ASN A 205 20.16 13.51 -23.18
N ASP A 206 19.29 13.58 -22.17
CA ASP A 206 18.81 14.88 -21.69
C ASP A 206 19.90 15.63 -20.92
N GLU A 207 20.07 16.91 -21.21
CA GLU A 207 21.07 17.76 -20.57
C GLU A 207 20.72 18.02 -19.09
N SER A 208 19.42 18.05 -18.76
CA SER A 208 18.95 18.31 -17.41
C SER A 208 18.98 17.04 -16.55
N GLU A 209 19.71 17.08 -15.43
CA GLU A 209 19.70 15.99 -14.45
C GLU A 209 18.30 15.73 -13.87
N THR A 210 17.46 16.76 -13.76
CA THR A 210 16.08 16.64 -13.26
C THR A 210 15.26 15.76 -14.18
N ILE A 211 15.41 15.92 -15.50
CA ILE A 211 14.68 15.13 -16.49
C ILE A 211 15.21 13.71 -16.57
N ARG A 212 16.54 13.52 -16.55
CA ARG A 212 17.13 12.18 -16.48
C ARG A 212 16.68 11.44 -15.23
N ASN A 213 16.63 12.13 -14.08
CA ASN A 213 16.16 11.58 -12.82
C ASN A 213 14.68 11.18 -12.88
N GLY A 214 13.81 12.07 -13.39
CA GLY A 214 12.39 11.78 -13.59
C GLY A 214 12.17 10.58 -14.51
N CYS A 215 12.97 10.47 -15.59
CA CYS A 215 12.93 9.31 -16.48
C CYS A 215 13.37 8.01 -15.80
N ALA A 216 14.43 8.04 -14.96
CA ALA A 216 14.86 6.88 -14.21
C ALA A 216 13.76 6.36 -13.27
N ILE A 217 13.10 7.27 -12.53
CA ILE A 217 11.97 6.94 -11.65
C ILE A 217 10.81 6.35 -12.47
N ALA A 218 10.40 7.05 -13.53
CA ALA A 218 9.29 6.63 -14.39
C ALA A 218 9.54 5.23 -14.97
N LEU A 219 10.74 4.94 -15.46
CA LEU A 219 11.10 3.63 -16.00
C LEU A 219 10.93 2.50 -14.97
N GLY A 220 11.23 2.74 -13.69
CA GLY A 220 11.01 1.77 -12.61
C GLY A 220 9.54 1.37 -12.45
N THR A 221 8.60 2.26 -12.79
CA THR A 221 7.14 2.01 -12.68
C THR A 221 6.55 1.28 -13.89
N THR A 222 7.28 1.20 -15.01
CA THR A 222 6.77 0.62 -16.26
C THR A 222 6.68 -0.91 -16.26
N ALA A 223 7.42 -1.57 -15.36
CA ALA A 223 7.68 -3.01 -15.38
C ALA A 223 8.33 -3.55 -16.69
N ASP A 224 8.78 -2.67 -17.59
CA ASP A 224 9.40 -3.06 -18.86
C ASP A 224 10.91 -3.30 -18.69
N LYS A 225 11.30 -4.57 -18.81
CA LYS A 225 12.68 -5.03 -18.63
C LYS A 225 13.65 -4.49 -19.70
N SER A 226 13.17 -3.93 -20.82
CA SER A 226 14.04 -3.24 -21.77
C SER A 226 14.73 -2.01 -21.16
N ALA A 227 14.22 -1.49 -20.04
CA ALA A 227 14.83 -0.40 -19.28
C ALA A 227 16.03 -0.82 -18.43
N VAL A 228 16.26 -2.13 -18.18
CA VAL A 228 17.33 -2.62 -17.30
C VAL A 228 18.71 -2.17 -17.79
N THR A 229 19.07 -2.42 -19.05
CA THR A 229 20.39 -2.03 -19.58
C THR A 229 20.61 -0.51 -19.59
N PRO A 230 19.64 0.34 -20.01
CA PRO A 230 19.74 1.79 -19.84
C PRO A 230 19.97 2.24 -18.39
N LEU A 231 19.23 1.66 -17.43
CA LEU A 231 19.33 2.02 -16.02
C LEU A 231 20.63 1.54 -15.39
N THR A 232 21.14 0.35 -15.74
CA THR A 232 22.46 -0.11 -15.26
C THR A 232 23.59 0.78 -15.78
N ASN A 233 23.53 1.22 -17.04
CA ASN A 233 24.50 2.18 -17.57
C ASN A 233 24.41 3.54 -16.85
N SER A 234 23.21 4.06 -16.62
CA SER A 234 23.00 5.32 -15.90
C SER A 234 23.51 5.23 -14.46
N LEU A 235 23.20 4.14 -13.74
CA LEU A 235 23.71 3.85 -12.40
C LEU A 235 25.24 3.86 -12.33
N LEU A 236 25.95 3.45 -13.38
CA LEU A 236 27.42 3.40 -13.37
C LEU A 236 28.10 4.68 -13.86
N THR A 237 27.42 5.49 -14.67
CA THR A 237 28.09 6.51 -15.48
C THR A 237 27.47 7.90 -15.42
N ASP A 238 26.24 8.07 -14.90
CA ASP A 238 25.64 9.39 -14.82
C ASP A 238 26.41 10.28 -13.84
N SER A 239 26.66 11.53 -14.25
CA SER A 239 27.39 12.50 -13.44
C SER A 239 26.61 12.92 -12.19
N SER A 240 25.28 12.85 -12.23
CA SER A 240 24.40 13.24 -11.13
C SER A 240 24.13 12.05 -10.22
N GLU A 241 24.45 12.18 -8.93
CA GLU A 241 24.18 11.19 -7.90
C GLU A 241 22.69 10.87 -7.76
N LYS A 242 21.81 11.86 -7.99
CA LYS A 242 20.36 11.67 -7.96
C LYS A 242 19.90 10.69 -9.04
N VAL A 243 20.40 10.86 -10.26
CA VAL A 243 20.06 9.98 -11.38
C VAL A 243 20.59 8.57 -11.12
N ARG A 244 21.82 8.44 -10.60
CA ARG A 244 22.37 7.12 -10.20
C ARG A 244 21.51 6.47 -9.12
N ALA A 245 21.12 7.22 -8.08
CA ALA A 245 20.31 6.70 -6.97
C ALA A 245 18.91 6.27 -7.40
N SER A 246 18.24 7.06 -8.25
CA SER A 246 16.95 6.70 -8.84
C SER A 246 17.07 5.50 -9.78
N SER A 247 18.17 5.37 -10.51
CA SER A 247 18.42 4.20 -11.36
C SER A 247 18.57 2.92 -10.53
N ALA A 248 19.28 2.97 -9.39
CA ALA A 248 19.36 1.83 -8.48
C ALA A 248 17.97 1.39 -7.97
N LEU A 249 17.15 2.35 -7.53
CA LEU A 249 15.79 2.05 -7.04
C LEU A 249 14.89 1.48 -8.15
N ALA A 250 14.95 2.05 -9.36
CA ALA A 250 14.19 1.59 -10.51
C ALA A 250 14.57 0.15 -10.90
N LEU A 251 15.87 -0.20 -10.86
CA LEU A 251 16.33 -1.57 -11.12
C LEU A 251 15.75 -2.59 -10.13
N GLY A 252 15.63 -2.22 -8.84
CA GLY A 252 14.93 -3.04 -7.84
C GLY A 252 13.45 -3.23 -8.18
N SER A 253 12.78 -2.17 -8.63
CA SER A 253 11.35 -2.21 -9.00
C SER A 253 11.06 -3.05 -10.24
N LEU A 254 12.00 -3.09 -11.20
CA LEU A 254 11.89 -3.91 -12.42
C LEU A 254 12.08 -5.41 -12.16
N GLN A 255 12.57 -5.80 -10.98
CA GLN A 255 12.68 -7.19 -10.55
C GLN A 255 13.48 -8.08 -11.52
N ASP A 256 14.48 -7.51 -12.21
CA ASP A 256 15.36 -8.25 -13.10
C ASP A 256 16.73 -8.53 -12.48
N LYS A 257 17.08 -9.81 -12.36
CA LYS A 257 18.34 -10.26 -11.74
C LYS A 257 19.58 -9.93 -12.58
N GLU A 258 19.43 -9.54 -13.85
CA GLU A 258 20.55 -9.02 -14.64
C GLU A 258 21.18 -7.77 -14.01
N ALA A 259 20.43 -7.02 -13.20
CA ALA A 259 20.92 -5.83 -12.51
C ALA A 259 21.81 -6.12 -11.29
N VAL A 260 21.81 -7.35 -10.75
CA VAL A 260 22.46 -7.68 -9.46
C VAL A 260 23.94 -7.34 -9.46
N SER A 261 24.68 -7.66 -10.52
CA SER A 261 26.12 -7.36 -10.59
C SER A 261 26.38 -5.85 -10.54
N THR A 262 25.57 -5.05 -11.23
CA THR A 262 25.73 -3.59 -11.25
C THR A 262 25.34 -2.97 -9.93
N LEU A 263 24.23 -3.40 -9.33
CA LEU A 263 23.79 -2.96 -8.00
C LEU A 263 24.81 -3.34 -6.91
N THR A 264 25.47 -4.48 -7.06
CA THR A 264 26.56 -4.91 -6.16
C THR A 264 27.75 -3.97 -6.27
N GLN A 265 28.12 -3.55 -7.49
CA GLN A 265 29.20 -2.59 -7.72
C GLN A 265 28.87 -1.21 -7.12
N SER A 266 27.62 -0.75 -7.22
CA SER A 266 27.20 0.56 -6.70
C SER A 266 27.08 0.62 -5.16
N LEU A 267 27.28 -0.49 -4.45
CA LEU A 267 27.52 -0.47 -3.00
C LEU A 267 28.79 0.31 -2.62
N ALA A 268 29.69 0.54 -3.58
CA ALA A 268 30.91 1.34 -3.40
C ALA A 268 30.81 2.76 -4.01
N ASP A 269 29.62 3.22 -4.42
CA ASP A 269 29.44 4.58 -4.95
C ASP A 269 29.84 5.63 -3.91
N SER A 270 30.35 6.77 -4.38
CA SER A 270 30.75 7.91 -3.52
C SER A 270 29.57 8.51 -2.78
N ASP A 271 28.37 8.48 -3.37
CA ASP A 271 27.16 9.04 -2.79
C ASP A 271 26.40 8.02 -1.92
N SER A 272 25.96 8.45 -0.73
CA SER A 272 25.32 7.55 0.24
C SER A 272 23.91 7.12 -0.18
N MET A 273 23.18 7.96 -0.91
CA MET A 273 21.85 7.61 -1.41
C MET A 273 21.95 6.53 -2.49
N VAL A 274 22.95 6.60 -3.36
CA VAL A 274 23.23 5.53 -4.35
C VAL A 274 23.52 4.22 -3.64
N ARG A 275 24.42 4.21 -2.65
CA ARG A 275 24.72 3.00 -1.85
C ARG A 275 23.46 2.45 -1.19
N THR A 276 22.70 3.31 -0.53
CA THR A 276 21.47 2.94 0.18
C THR A 276 20.41 2.33 -0.73
N ASN A 277 20.12 2.97 -1.87
CA ASN A 277 19.15 2.46 -2.83
C ASN A 277 19.63 1.15 -3.49
N SER A 278 20.94 0.98 -3.65
CA SER A 278 21.52 -0.28 -4.12
C SER A 278 21.27 -1.41 -3.14
N ILE A 279 21.45 -1.17 -1.82
CA ILE A 279 21.13 -2.18 -0.78
C ILE A 279 19.64 -2.56 -0.84
N ARG A 280 18.74 -1.58 -0.98
CA ARG A 280 17.28 -1.82 -1.09
C ARG A 280 16.93 -2.65 -2.31
N ALA A 281 17.45 -2.26 -3.48
CA ALA A 281 17.22 -2.97 -4.73
C ALA A 281 17.75 -4.42 -4.68
N LEU A 282 18.91 -4.65 -4.06
CA LEU A 282 19.44 -6.00 -3.87
C LEU A 282 18.55 -6.86 -2.96
N LYS A 283 17.94 -6.26 -1.93
CA LYS A 283 16.93 -6.93 -1.10
C LYS A 283 15.66 -7.24 -1.89
N ASP A 284 15.18 -6.30 -2.71
CA ASP A 284 13.98 -6.50 -3.52
C ASP A 284 14.19 -7.56 -4.61
N LEU A 285 15.42 -7.75 -5.08
CA LEU A 285 15.81 -8.84 -6.00
C LEU A 285 16.10 -10.17 -5.29
N GLU A 286 16.02 -10.21 -3.96
CA GLU A 286 16.40 -11.35 -3.12
C GLU A 286 17.82 -11.88 -3.42
N ALA A 287 18.76 -10.96 -3.66
CA ALA A 287 20.14 -11.27 -4.06
C ALA A 287 21.02 -11.68 -2.87
N THR A 288 20.72 -12.83 -2.26
CA THR A 288 21.38 -13.34 -1.04
C THR A 288 22.90 -13.52 -1.16
N GLU A 289 23.42 -13.72 -2.36
CA GLU A 289 24.85 -13.77 -2.65
C GLU A 289 25.59 -12.46 -2.30
N THR A 290 24.87 -11.35 -2.15
CA THR A 290 25.43 -10.03 -1.84
C THR A 290 25.50 -9.73 -0.34
N ILE A 291 25.01 -10.64 0.53
CA ILE A 291 24.92 -10.41 1.98
C ILE A 291 26.26 -9.96 2.58
N SER A 292 27.38 -10.57 2.20
CA SER A 292 28.70 -10.20 2.74
C SER A 292 29.07 -8.75 2.40
N LEU A 293 28.72 -8.29 1.20
CA LEU A 293 29.00 -6.92 0.74
C LEU A 293 28.03 -5.91 1.38
N ILE A 294 26.77 -6.29 1.59
CA ILE A 294 25.83 -5.49 2.39
C ILE A 294 26.34 -5.37 3.84
N ALA A 295 26.89 -6.44 4.41
CA ALA A 295 27.45 -6.42 5.77
C ALA A 295 28.65 -5.47 5.92
N GLU A 296 29.44 -5.23 4.86
CA GLU A 296 30.48 -4.20 4.90
C GLU A 296 29.91 -2.79 5.09
N ARG A 297 28.69 -2.54 4.60
CA ARG A 297 27.99 -1.24 4.75
C ARG A 297 27.49 -0.98 6.16
N LEU A 298 27.57 -1.95 7.09
CA LEU A 298 27.38 -1.69 8.52
C LEU A 298 28.44 -0.72 9.08
N ASN A 299 29.57 -0.53 8.40
CA ASN A 299 30.61 0.42 8.80
C ASN A 299 30.71 1.61 7.84
N ASP A 300 29.63 1.91 7.12
CA ASP A 300 29.58 3.07 6.22
C ASP A 300 29.69 4.39 7.01
N SER A 301 30.30 5.41 6.39
CA SER A 301 30.44 6.73 7.02
C SER A 301 29.10 7.43 7.23
N ASP A 302 28.12 7.12 6.39
CA ASP A 302 26.77 7.67 6.43
C ASP A 302 25.87 6.78 7.31
N GLU A 303 25.25 7.39 8.33
CA GLU A 303 24.41 6.73 9.32
C GLU A 303 23.17 6.07 8.69
N TYR A 304 22.58 6.70 7.66
CA TYR A 304 21.41 6.17 6.98
C TYR A 304 21.71 4.91 6.18
N THR A 305 22.92 4.83 5.62
CA THR A 305 23.45 3.64 4.96
C THR A 305 23.70 2.52 5.97
N ARG A 306 24.31 2.81 7.13
CA ARG A 306 24.49 1.83 8.23
C ARG A 306 23.15 1.30 8.73
N TYR A 307 22.18 2.18 8.93
CA TYR A 307 20.81 1.86 9.34
C TYR A 307 20.15 0.92 8.31
N THR A 308 20.20 1.29 7.03
CA THR A 308 19.59 0.51 5.95
C THR A 308 20.23 -0.86 5.81
N ALA A 309 21.56 -0.95 5.90
CA ALA A 309 22.28 -2.22 5.90
C ALA A 309 21.85 -3.10 7.08
N SER A 310 21.78 -2.55 8.29
CA SER A 310 21.37 -3.29 9.50
C SER A 310 20.00 -3.91 9.31
N ARG A 311 18.99 -3.08 9.01
CA ARG A 311 17.60 -3.52 8.82
C ARG A 311 17.47 -4.60 7.74
N ILE A 312 18.11 -4.40 6.59
CA ILE A 312 18.00 -5.34 5.45
C ILE A 312 18.64 -6.68 5.76
N LEU A 313 19.74 -6.73 6.51
CA LEU A 313 20.33 -8.01 6.93
C LEU A 313 19.38 -8.79 7.85
N GLY A 314 18.62 -8.11 8.70
CA GLY A 314 17.54 -8.71 9.48
C GLY A 314 16.42 -9.28 8.60
N GLU A 315 15.94 -8.50 7.63
CA GLU A 315 14.88 -8.91 6.69
C GLU A 315 15.27 -10.11 5.81
N LEU A 316 16.54 -10.15 5.36
CA LEU A 316 17.11 -11.26 4.60
C LEU A 316 17.47 -12.47 5.47
N LYS A 317 17.25 -12.40 6.79
CA LYS A 317 17.61 -13.44 7.76
C LYS A 317 19.08 -13.88 7.66
N ALA A 318 19.98 -12.90 7.53
CA ALA A 318 21.40 -13.12 7.32
C ALA A 318 22.14 -13.53 8.62
N ILE A 319 21.92 -14.77 9.08
CA ILE A 319 22.46 -15.31 10.35
C ILE A 319 24.01 -15.18 10.42
N GLN A 320 24.72 -15.27 9.30
CA GLN A 320 26.18 -15.11 9.24
C GLN A 320 26.67 -13.69 9.60
N THR A 321 25.76 -12.72 9.75
CA THR A 321 26.08 -11.32 10.06
C THR A 321 25.85 -10.94 11.52
N ILE A 322 25.44 -11.90 12.37
CA ILE A 322 25.16 -11.66 13.79
C ILE A 322 26.31 -10.90 14.48
N ASN A 323 27.57 -11.33 14.29
CA ASN A 323 28.70 -10.67 14.96
C ASN A 323 28.90 -9.22 14.49
N GLN A 324 28.68 -8.92 13.20
CA GLN A 324 28.74 -7.55 12.71
C GLN A 324 27.60 -6.69 13.26
N LEU A 325 26.38 -7.24 13.34
CA LEU A 325 25.23 -6.55 13.92
C LEU A 325 25.37 -6.32 15.42
N LEU A 326 25.98 -7.25 16.18
CA LEU A 326 26.32 -7.04 17.59
C LEU A 326 27.24 -5.83 17.78
N GLY A 327 28.16 -5.59 16.83
CA GLY A 327 29.01 -4.40 16.82
C GLY A 327 28.25 -3.09 16.58
N LYS A 328 27.03 -3.14 16.05
CA LYS A 328 26.17 -1.97 15.78
C LYS A 328 25.23 -1.62 16.93
N LEU A 329 25.12 -2.48 17.95
CA LEU A 329 24.37 -2.16 19.17
C LEU A 329 24.95 -0.98 19.96
N LYS A 330 26.19 -0.56 19.64
CA LYS A 330 26.87 0.59 20.25
C LYS A 330 27.13 1.72 19.25
N ASP A 331 26.42 1.74 18.13
CA ASP A 331 26.55 2.81 17.14
C ASP A 331 26.17 4.17 17.75
N GLU A 332 26.82 5.23 17.30
CA GLU A 332 26.54 6.59 17.79
C GLU A 332 25.12 7.04 17.44
N ASP A 333 24.59 6.56 16.31
CA ASP A 333 23.25 6.88 15.86
C ASP A 333 22.20 5.92 16.46
N ILE A 334 21.16 6.51 17.06
CA ILE A 334 20.08 5.80 17.74
C ILE A 334 19.34 4.86 16.79
N TRP A 335 19.08 5.29 15.55
CA TRP A 335 18.36 4.48 14.57
C TRP A 335 19.18 3.28 14.13
N VAL A 336 20.50 3.43 14.00
CA VAL A 336 21.41 2.31 13.71
C VAL A 336 21.40 1.29 14.85
N ARG A 337 21.50 1.73 16.12
CA ARG A 337 21.41 0.82 17.28
C ARG A 337 20.09 0.04 17.29
N ARG A 338 18.98 0.75 17.08
CA ARG A 338 17.64 0.16 17.04
C ARG A 338 17.48 -0.85 15.92
N ALA A 339 17.92 -0.51 14.70
CA ALA A 339 17.88 -1.42 13.56
C ALA A 339 18.75 -2.66 13.79
N ALA A 340 19.90 -2.53 14.45
CA ALA A 340 20.75 -3.65 14.82
C ALA A 340 20.06 -4.57 15.84
N ALA A 341 19.48 -4.01 16.90
CA ALA A 341 18.72 -4.77 17.91
C ALA A 341 17.52 -5.49 17.30
N GLU A 342 16.73 -4.81 16.47
CA GLU A 342 15.60 -5.40 15.75
C GLU A 342 16.06 -6.54 14.84
N SER A 343 17.12 -6.32 14.06
CA SER A 343 17.65 -7.33 13.14
C SER A 343 18.17 -8.55 13.89
N LEU A 344 18.88 -8.34 15.01
CA LEU A 344 19.32 -9.42 15.89
C LEU A 344 18.11 -10.19 16.43
N SER A 345 17.07 -9.52 16.92
CA SER A 345 15.86 -10.18 17.38
C SER A 345 15.25 -11.07 16.29
N ASN A 346 15.36 -10.71 15.01
CA ASN A 346 14.81 -11.49 13.89
C ASN A 346 15.66 -12.70 13.49
N ILE A 347 16.95 -12.74 13.82
CA ILE A 347 17.89 -13.77 13.32
C ILE A 347 18.53 -14.64 14.40
N VAL A 348 18.55 -14.19 15.66
CA VAL A 348 19.10 -15.01 16.76
C VAL A 348 18.23 -16.23 17.04
N SER A 349 18.88 -17.26 17.54
CA SER A 349 18.31 -18.55 17.93
C SER A 349 18.96 -19.02 19.24
N PRO A 350 18.47 -20.11 19.87
CA PRO A 350 19.07 -20.66 21.08
C PRO A 350 20.57 -21.00 20.98
N ASP A 351 21.10 -21.22 19.77
CA ASP A 351 22.51 -21.51 19.55
C ASP A 351 23.42 -20.26 19.63
N ASN A 352 22.85 -19.06 19.60
CA ASN A 352 23.60 -17.79 19.53
C ASN A 352 23.97 -17.22 20.92
N GLN A 353 24.46 -18.08 21.82
CA GLN A 353 24.79 -17.69 23.20
C GLN A 353 25.87 -16.60 23.29
N SER A 354 26.75 -16.50 22.29
CA SER A 354 27.77 -15.45 22.22
C SER A 354 27.19 -14.03 22.08
N ALA A 355 25.91 -13.89 21.72
CA ALA A 355 25.23 -12.60 21.63
C ALA A 355 24.76 -12.06 22.99
N ILE A 356 24.63 -12.93 24.00
CA ILE A 356 24.03 -12.60 25.31
C ILE A 356 24.68 -11.36 25.94
N PRO A 357 26.03 -11.23 26.05
CA PRO A 357 26.62 -10.09 26.73
C PRO A 357 26.28 -8.74 26.10
N SER A 358 26.35 -8.64 24.76
CA SER A 358 26.04 -7.39 24.05
C SER A 358 24.56 -7.02 24.11
N LEU A 359 23.68 -8.03 24.08
CA LEU A 359 22.23 -7.81 24.20
C LEU A 359 21.86 -7.36 25.63
N ILE A 360 22.49 -7.94 26.67
CA ILE A 360 22.32 -7.49 28.05
C ILE A 360 22.76 -6.03 28.22
N GLU A 361 23.90 -5.65 27.63
CA GLU A 361 24.35 -4.25 27.66
C GLU A 361 23.34 -3.32 26.97
N SER A 362 22.70 -3.78 25.89
CA SER A 362 21.68 -3.01 25.16
C SER A 362 20.38 -2.81 25.94
N LEU A 363 20.10 -3.62 26.97
CA LEU A 363 18.99 -3.38 27.90
C LEU A 363 19.18 -2.10 28.72
N GLN A 364 20.39 -1.54 28.72
CA GLN A 364 20.74 -0.31 29.44
C GLN A 364 20.79 0.92 28.52
N ASP A 365 20.30 0.82 27.28
CA ASP A 365 20.26 1.96 26.36
C ASP A 365 19.41 3.09 26.94
N LYS A 366 20.04 4.23 27.20
CA LYS A 366 19.43 5.36 27.92
C LYS A 366 18.57 6.25 27.03
N GLU A 367 18.66 6.10 25.71
CA GLU A 367 18.09 7.05 24.75
C GLU A 367 16.88 6.48 24.01
N ASP A 368 16.84 5.17 23.73
CA ASP A 368 15.75 4.57 22.94
C ASP A 368 15.19 3.29 23.55
N ASP A 369 13.90 3.33 23.86
CA ASP A 369 13.11 2.21 24.38
C ASP A 369 13.00 1.07 23.34
N GLY A 370 13.08 1.39 22.06
CA GLY A 370 13.07 0.41 20.97
C GLY A 370 14.30 -0.50 21.02
N VAL A 371 15.49 0.05 21.24
CA VAL A 371 16.73 -0.73 21.42
C VAL A 371 16.57 -1.73 22.56
N ARG A 372 16.09 -1.27 23.71
CA ARG A 372 15.90 -2.11 24.90
C ARG A 372 14.89 -3.24 24.65
N ARG A 373 13.73 -2.90 24.07
CA ARG A 373 12.69 -3.88 23.74
C ARG A 373 13.20 -4.97 22.79
N TYR A 374 13.86 -4.59 21.69
CA TYR A 374 14.36 -5.57 20.72
C TYR A 374 15.50 -6.41 21.29
N ALA A 375 16.34 -5.85 22.17
CA ALA A 375 17.35 -6.61 22.90
C ALA A 375 16.72 -7.64 23.85
N ALA A 376 15.66 -7.27 24.57
CA ALA A 376 14.89 -8.18 25.40
C ALA A 376 14.25 -9.31 24.56
N GLU A 377 13.61 -8.99 23.44
CA GLU A 377 13.05 -9.98 22.52
C GLU A 377 14.11 -10.95 21.97
N ALA A 378 15.30 -10.45 21.65
CA ALA A 378 16.42 -11.28 21.21
C ALA A 378 16.88 -12.24 22.33
N LEU A 379 16.97 -11.77 23.58
CA LEU A 379 17.33 -12.59 24.74
C LEU A 379 16.27 -13.66 25.03
N VAL A 380 14.98 -13.33 24.91
CA VAL A 380 13.88 -14.30 25.03
C VAL A 380 14.00 -15.40 23.98
N LYS A 381 14.33 -15.05 22.72
CA LYS A 381 14.54 -16.02 21.63
C LYS A 381 15.77 -16.92 21.84
N ILE A 382 16.81 -16.42 22.49
CA ILE A 382 17.97 -17.24 22.90
C ILE A 382 17.56 -18.21 24.02
N GLY A 383 16.68 -17.78 24.94
CA GLY A 383 16.06 -18.65 25.94
C GLY A 383 16.96 -18.93 27.15
N SER A 384 16.82 -20.12 27.75
CA SER A 384 17.42 -20.50 29.05
C SER A 384 18.91 -20.23 29.20
N SER A 385 19.69 -20.24 28.11
CA SER A 385 21.11 -19.93 28.16
C SER A 385 21.42 -18.50 28.62
N ALA A 386 20.46 -17.57 28.50
CA ALA A 386 20.60 -16.19 28.97
C ALA A 386 20.39 -16.04 30.49
N ILE A 387 19.72 -16.99 31.14
CA ILE A 387 19.19 -16.84 32.51
C ILE A 387 20.30 -16.58 33.54
N SER A 388 21.41 -17.30 33.48
CA SER A 388 22.50 -17.11 34.45
C SER A 388 23.08 -15.69 34.39
N SER A 389 23.34 -15.17 33.18
CA SER A 389 23.85 -13.80 32.99
C SER A 389 22.80 -12.73 33.34
N LEU A 390 21.53 -13.01 33.08
CA LEU A 390 20.42 -12.14 33.48
C LEU A 390 20.29 -12.06 35.00
N ILE A 391 20.44 -13.17 35.73
CA ILE A 391 20.44 -13.18 37.21
C ILE A 391 21.59 -12.34 37.77
N GLU A 392 22.79 -12.48 37.21
CA GLU A 392 23.95 -11.68 37.62
C GLU A 392 23.70 -10.18 37.39
N THR A 393 23.18 -9.83 36.21
CA THR A 393 22.87 -8.45 35.84
C THR A 393 21.74 -7.88 36.70
N TYR A 394 20.70 -8.67 36.99
CA TYR A 394 19.58 -8.29 37.83
C TYR A 394 20.04 -7.90 39.24
N LYS A 395 20.92 -8.72 39.84
CA LYS A 395 21.48 -8.45 41.18
C LYS A 395 22.37 -7.22 41.22
N ALA A 396 23.09 -6.94 40.13
CA ALA A 396 23.98 -5.79 40.01
C ALA A 396 23.28 -4.50 39.55
N GLY A 397 22.08 -4.60 38.96
CA GLY A 397 21.42 -3.53 38.22
C GLY A 397 20.59 -2.56 39.05
N GLU A 398 20.43 -1.35 38.51
CA GLU A 398 19.48 -0.32 38.97
C GLU A 398 18.03 -0.70 38.62
N THR A 399 17.04 -0.13 39.33
CA THR A 399 15.60 -0.46 39.25
C THR A 399 15.05 -0.57 37.83
N TYR A 400 15.44 0.32 36.91
CA TYR A 400 14.98 0.30 35.52
C TYR A 400 15.39 -1.00 34.79
N THR A 401 16.65 -1.41 34.92
CA THR A 401 17.18 -2.63 34.30
C THR A 401 16.55 -3.88 34.90
N ARG A 402 16.15 -3.84 36.18
CA ARG A 402 15.48 -4.97 36.85
C ARG A 402 14.13 -5.26 36.22
N ALA A 403 13.31 -4.23 35.96
CA ALA A 403 11.99 -4.40 35.36
C ALA A 403 12.05 -5.09 33.98
N GLU A 404 12.99 -4.68 33.12
CA GLU A 404 13.20 -5.30 31.81
C GLU A 404 13.63 -6.77 31.95
N ILE A 405 14.52 -7.07 32.88
CA ILE A 405 14.97 -8.45 33.14
C ILE A 405 13.85 -9.31 33.73
N MET A 406 13.00 -8.78 34.61
CA MET A 406 11.83 -9.48 35.14
C MET A 406 10.88 -9.90 34.02
N TYR A 407 10.62 -9.00 33.06
CA TYR A 407 9.86 -9.33 31.86
C TYR A 407 10.50 -10.51 31.11
N ILE A 408 11.81 -10.47 30.86
CA ILE A 408 12.54 -11.54 30.17
C ILE A 408 12.44 -12.87 30.95
N PHE A 409 12.56 -12.87 32.28
CA PHE A 409 12.39 -14.09 33.09
C PHE A 409 11.00 -14.72 32.91
N GLY A 410 9.96 -13.90 32.90
CA GLY A 410 8.58 -14.35 32.72
C GLY A 410 8.31 -14.94 31.33
N GLU A 411 8.98 -14.43 30.30
CA GLU A 411 8.85 -14.94 28.93
C GLU A 411 9.69 -16.20 28.66
N ILE A 412 10.92 -16.28 29.19
CA ILE A 412 11.77 -17.48 29.05
C ILE A 412 11.19 -18.66 29.84
N LYS A 413 10.54 -18.39 30.98
CA LYS A 413 9.91 -19.40 31.86
C LYS A 413 10.88 -20.46 32.40
N ASP A 414 12.13 -20.09 32.59
CA ASP A 414 13.11 -20.95 33.26
C ASP A 414 13.01 -20.81 34.78
N THR A 415 12.77 -21.92 35.47
CA THR A 415 12.58 -21.96 36.92
C THR A 415 13.81 -21.52 37.72
N SER A 416 14.98 -21.41 37.10
CA SER A 416 16.21 -20.94 37.75
C SER A 416 16.11 -19.47 38.20
N ALA A 417 15.18 -18.69 37.65
CA ALA A 417 14.91 -17.32 38.09
C ALA A 417 14.03 -17.23 39.36
N ILE A 418 13.34 -18.30 39.75
CA ILE A 418 12.42 -18.30 40.91
C ILE A 418 13.09 -17.80 42.19
N PRO A 419 14.30 -18.25 42.59
CA PRO A 419 14.88 -17.82 43.86
C PRO A 419 15.12 -16.31 43.94
N VAL A 420 15.65 -15.69 42.88
CA VAL A 420 15.95 -14.25 42.89
C VAL A 420 14.67 -13.41 42.80
N LEU A 421 13.65 -13.89 42.08
CA LEU A 421 12.34 -13.24 42.04
C LEU A 421 11.58 -13.35 43.36
N THR A 422 11.71 -14.48 44.06
CA THR A 422 11.10 -14.68 45.39
C THR A 422 11.74 -13.76 46.42
N GLU A 423 13.07 -13.63 46.40
CA GLU A 423 13.80 -12.67 47.24
C GLU A 423 13.24 -11.26 47.05
N THR A 424 13.08 -10.78 45.80
CA THR A 424 12.49 -9.46 45.52
C THR A 424 11.01 -9.36 45.92
N PHE A 425 10.23 -10.42 45.75
CA PHE A 425 8.82 -10.45 46.14
C PHE A 425 8.61 -10.32 47.66
N GLU A 426 9.56 -10.80 48.46
CA GLU A 426 9.53 -10.74 49.93
C GLU A 426 10.08 -9.41 50.51
N GLU A 427 10.67 -8.53 49.69
CA GLU A 427 11.22 -7.25 50.14
C GLU A 427 10.14 -6.19 50.47
N GLU A 428 10.51 -5.16 51.24
CA GLU A 428 9.57 -4.10 51.68
C GLU A 428 9.11 -3.16 50.55
N ASP A 429 9.82 -3.13 49.41
CA ASP A 429 9.43 -2.29 48.27
C ASP A 429 8.24 -2.91 47.50
N LYS A 430 7.06 -2.32 47.70
CA LYS A 430 5.81 -2.76 47.08
C LYS A 430 5.88 -2.78 45.55
N LEU A 431 6.57 -1.83 44.91
CA LEU A 431 6.60 -1.72 43.44
C LEU A 431 7.36 -2.90 42.83
N GLU A 432 8.58 -3.15 43.31
CA GLU A 432 9.40 -4.28 42.82
C GLU A 432 8.71 -5.62 43.14
N ALA A 433 7.96 -5.73 44.26
CA ALA A 433 7.17 -6.90 44.57
C ALA A 433 6.03 -7.16 43.56
N PHE A 434 5.27 -6.14 43.12
CA PHE A 434 4.27 -6.33 42.05
C PHE A 434 4.93 -6.73 40.73
N GLN A 435 6.05 -6.10 40.38
CA GLN A 435 6.79 -6.44 39.16
C GLN A 435 7.33 -7.87 39.19
N ALA A 436 7.85 -8.34 40.33
CA ALA A 436 8.31 -9.72 40.52
C ALA A 436 7.17 -10.75 40.56
N SER A 437 5.98 -10.35 40.99
CA SER A 437 4.80 -11.23 41.05
C SER A 437 4.39 -11.75 39.66
N VAL A 438 4.55 -10.93 38.60
CA VAL A 438 4.17 -11.27 37.22
C VAL A 438 5.01 -12.44 36.65
N PRO A 439 6.36 -12.38 36.60
CA PRO A 439 7.16 -13.51 36.15
C PRO A 439 7.05 -14.72 37.07
N LEU A 440 6.90 -14.56 38.39
CA LEU A 440 6.65 -15.68 39.32
C LEU A 440 5.34 -16.40 39.00
N TYR A 441 4.27 -15.66 38.68
CA TYR A 441 3.01 -16.21 38.21
C TYR A 441 3.22 -17.03 36.92
N LYS A 442 3.91 -16.45 35.93
CA LYS A 442 4.23 -17.13 34.65
C LYS A 442 5.11 -18.37 34.82
N LEU A 443 5.92 -18.42 35.89
CA LEU A 443 6.77 -19.55 36.30
C LEU A 443 6.04 -20.60 37.15
N GLY A 444 4.76 -20.39 37.48
CA GLY A 444 3.91 -21.37 38.14
C GLY A 444 3.55 -21.09 39.61
N LEU A 445 4.09 -20.04 40.23
CA LEU A 445 3.73 -19.62 41.60
C LEU A 445 2.42 -18.81 41.60
N THR A 446 1.36 -19.42 41.07
CA THR A 446 0.14 -18.71 40.65
C THR A 446 -0.71 -18.16 41.81
N GLU A 447 -1.04 -18.96 42.80
CA GLU A 447 -2.00 -18.56 43.85
C GLU A 447 -1.49 -17.43 44.75
N GLU A 448 -0.24 -17.51 45.20
CA GLU A 448 0.33 -16.52 46.11
C GLU A 448 0.51 -15.16 45.43
N THR A 449 1.11 -15.16 44.24
CA THR A 449 1.35 -13.94 43.45
C THR A 449 0.06 -13.30 42.97
N PHE A 450 -0.92 -14.09 42.54
CA PHE A 450 -2.24 -13.59 42.15
C PHE A 450 -2.98 -12.95 43.32
N ASN A 451 -3.01 -13.62 44.48
CA ASN A 451 -3.67 -13.08 45.67
C ASN A 451 -2.98 -11.82 46.19
N PHE A 452 -1.65 -11.74 46.09
CA PHE A 452 -0.90 -10.51 46.40
C PHE A 452 -1.33 -9.35 45.49
N ALA A 453 -1.32 -9.55 44.18
CA ALA A 453 -1.74 -8.54 43.21
C ALA A 453 -3.22 -8.14 43.42
N LEU A 454 -4.10 -9.11 43.68
CA LEU A 454 -5.51 -8.87 43.96
C LEU A 454 -5.73 -8.03 45.24
N ALA A 455 -4.99 -8.32 46.31
CA ALA A 455 -5.05 -7.55 47.55
C ALA A 455 -4.56 -6.11 47.35
N GLY A 456 -3.60 -5.90 46.46
CA GLY A 456 -3.05 -4.57 46.11
C GLY A 456 -4.09 -3.60 45.57
N LEU A 457 -5.15 -4.07 44.89
CA LEU A 457 -6.27 -3.24 44.42
C LEU A 457 -7.05 -2.56 45.56
N SER A 458 -6.90 -3.01 46.81
CA SER A 458 -7.52 -2.40 47.99
C SER A 458 -6.55 -1.59 48.85
N ALA A 459 -5.34 -1.31 48.35
CA ALA A 459 -4.34 -0.55 49.09
C ALA A 459 -4.77 0.91 49.34
N ALA A 460 -4.31 1.47 50.46
CA ALA A 460 -4.56 2.87 50.79
C ALA A 460 -3.89 3.80 49.78
N GLU A 461 -2.68 3.45 49.37
CA GLU A 461 -1.87 4.20 48.42
C GLU A 461 -2.36 3.97 46.99
N GLU A 462 -2.56 5.06 46.25
CA GLU A 462 -3.09 5.06 44.89
C GLU A 462 -2.14 4.41 43.87
N TRP A 463 -0.84 4.67 43.95
CA TRP A 463 0.17 4.04 43.08
C TRP A 463 0.23 2.51 43.29
N THR A 464 0.07 2.03 44.53
CA THR A 464 0.00 0.59 44.83
C THR A 464 -1.21 -0.07 44.16
N ARG A 465 -2.36 0.62 44.07
CA ARG A 465 -3.54 0.11 43.35
C ARG A 465 -3.32 0.08 41.84
N GLU A 466 -2.60 1.07 41.31
CA GLU A 466 -2.21 1.12 39.89
C GLU A 466 -1.29 -0.06 39.53
N ASP A 467 -0.22 -0.26 40.30
CA ASP A 467 0.74 -1.35 40.10
C ASP A 467 0.07 -2.73 40.18
N ALA A 468 -0.85 -2.89 41.14
CA ALA A 468 -1.66 -4.09 41.28
C ALA A 468 -2.54 -4.35 40.05
N ALA A 469 -3.21 -3.32 39.52
CA ALA A 469 -4.02 -3.43 38.31
C ALA A 469 -3.18 -3.82 37.09
N MET A 470 -2.00 -3.19 36.92
CA MET A 470 -1.07 -3.52 35.84
C MET A 470 -0.56 -4.97 35.96
N ALA A 471 -0.14 -5.41 37.14
CA ALA A 471 0.34 -6.76 37.39
C ALA A 471 -0.74 -7.81 37.07
N LEU A 472 -1.98 -7.61 37.51
CA LEU A 472 -3.10 -8.51 37.18
C LEU A 472 -3.38 -8.56 35.67
N GLY A 473 -3.27 -7.43 34.98
CA GLY A 473 -3.37 -7.36 33.52
C GLY A 473 -2.28 -8.18 32.82
N ASP A 474 -1.04 -8.09 33.29
CA ASP A 474 0.12 -8.80 32.71
C ASP A 474 0.15 -10.30 33.06
N MET A 475 -0.49 -10.70 34.17
CA MET A 475 -0.75 -12.11 34.48
C MET A 475 -1.80 -12.72 33.52
N GLY A 476 -2.74 -11.92 33.02
CA GLY A 476 -3.76 -12.36 32.07
C GLY A 476 -4.82 -13.30 32.66
N ASP A 477 -4.94 -13.36 33.99
CA ASP A 477 -5.84 -14.29 34.67
C ASP A 477 -7.26 -13.71 34.78
N GLY A 478 -8.23 -14.39 34.17
CA GLY A 478 -9.64 -13.98 34.16
C GLY A 478 -10.30 -13.86 35.54
N ARG A 479 -9.71 -14.46 36.59
CA ARG A 479 -10.18 -14.29 37.97
C ARG A 479 -10.08 -12.84 38.46
N ALA A 480 -9.22 -12.02 37.86
CA ALA A 480 -9.06 -10.62 38.22
C ALA A 480 -10.20 -9.72 37.73
N ILE A 481 -10.98 -10.17 36.73
CA ILE A 481 -11.98 -9.33 36.03
C ILE A 481 -12.94 -8.64 37.01
N PRO A 482 -13.60 -9.31 37.97
CA PRO A 482 -14.56 -8.64 38.85
C PRO A 482 -13.93 -7.52 39.69
N ALA A 483 -12.68 -7.72 40.14
CA ALA A 483 -11.97 -6.73 40.94
C ALA A 483 -11.47 -5.55 40.08
N LEU A 484 -11.03 -5.82 38.84
CA LEU A 484 -10.64 -4.77 37.89
C LEU A 484 -11.85 -3.95 37.41
N GLU A 485 -13.01 -4.57 37.21
CA GLU A 485 -14.26 -3.84 36.91
C GLU A 485 -14.65 -2.92 38.06
N GLN A 486 -14.42 -3.33 39.31
CA GLN A 486 -14.61 -2.46 40.47
C GLN A 486 -13.60 -1.30 40.46
N ALA A 487 -12.34 -1.55 40.09
CA ALA A 487 -11.28 -0.55 40.01
C ALA A 487 -11.51 0.52 38.91
N LEU A 488 -12.38 0.28 37.93
CA LEU A 488 -12.83 1.32 37.00
C LEU A 488 -13.58 2.47 37.70
N ASN A 489 -14.02 2.27 38.95
CA ASN A 489 -14.65 3.29 39.78
C ASN A 489 -13.71 3.81 40.88
N ASP A 490 -12.40 3.58 40.77
CA ASP A 490 -11.42 4.08 41.73
C ASP A 490 -11.43 5.62 41.79
N SER A 491 -11.12 6.19 42.95
CA SER A 491 -10.99 7.64 43.11
C SER A 491 -9.88 8.26 42.26
N ALA A 492 -8.78 7.52 42.03
CA ALA A 492 -7.62 7.98 41.28
C ALA A 492 -7.74 7.65 39.80
N LEU A 493 -7.46 8.63 38.94
CA LEU A 493 -7.62 8.50 37.48
C LEU A 493 -6.72 7.41 36.89
N PHE A 494 -5.45 7.39 37.25
CA PHE A 494 -4.47 6.46 36.71
C PHE A 494 -4.76 4.99 37.12
N VAL A 495 -5.41 4.76 38.27
CA VAL A 495 -5.89 3.41 38.65
C VAL A 495 -7.01 2.96 37.71
N ARG A 496 -7.91 3.88 37.32
CA ARG A 496 -8.97 3.60 36.34
C ARG A 496 -8.39 3.29 34.95
N ASP A 497 -7.38 4.07 34.53
CA ASP A 497 -6.62 3.81 33.30
C ASP A 497 -5.96 2.42 33.32
N ALA A 498 -5.22 2.10 34.38
CA ALA A 498 -4.56 0.81 34.54
C ALA A 498 -5.57 -0.35 34.54
N ALA A 499 -6.71 -0.20 35.23
CA ALA A 499 -7.77 -1.20 35.25
C ALA A 499 -8.39 -1.42 33.86
N SER A 500 -8.62 -0.35 33.09
CA SER A 500 -9.11 -0.44 31.71
C SER A 500 -8.11 -1.17 30.80
N VAL A 501 -6.82 -0.81 30.89
CA VAL A 501 -5.74 -1.47 30.13
C VAL A 501 -5.64 -2.95 30.51
N ALA A 502 -5.70 -3.28 31.80
CA ALA A 502 -5.66 -4.66 32.28
C ALA A 502 -6.86 -5.48 31.78
N LEU A 503 -8.08 -4.93 31.86
CA LEU A 503 -9.28 -5.58 31.34
C LEU A 503 -9.21 -5.81 29.82
N LYS A 504 -8.64 -4.85 29.08
CA LYS A 504 -8.39 -5.01 27.65
C LYS A 504 -7.40 -6.14 27.36
N LYS A 505 -6.30 -6.23 28.12
CA LYS A 505 -5.32 -7.33 27.99
C LYS A 505 -5.97 -8.69 28.25
N ILE A 506 -6.81 -8.79 29.29
CA ILE A 506 -7.44 -10.07 29.70
C ILE A 506 -8.58 -10.48 28.75
N THR A 507 -9.41 -9.53 28.31
CA THR A 507 -10.69 -9.85 27.63
C THR A 507 -10.71 -9.49 26.14
N GLY A 508 -9.74 -8.71 25.66
CA GLY A 508 -9.68 -8.20 24.28
C GLY A 508 -10.70 -7.12 23.95
N LYS A 509 -11.41 -6.56 24.94
CA LYS A 509 -12.43 -5.52 24.75
C LYS A 509 -11.99 -4.19 25.35
N ASP A 510 -12.45 -3.09 24.78
CA ASP A 510 -12.28 -1.75 25.36
C ASP A 510 -13.29 -1.53 26.50
N TYR A 511 -12.83 -0.93 27.60
CA TYR A 511 -13.66 -0.57 28.75
C TYR A 511 -13.60 0.94 28.96
N GLU A 512 -14.75 1.60 28.85
CA GLU A 512 -14.90 3.01 29.15
C GLU A 512 -15.23 3.23 30.63
N TYR A 513 -14.75 4.34 31.19
CA TYR A 513 -15.07 4.78 32.54
C TYR A 513 -15.18 6.32 32.57
N GLN A 514 -15.86 6.87 33.58
CA GLN A 514 -16.05 8.33 33.66
C GLN A 514 -14.77 9.02 34.15
N HIS A 515 -14.32 10.03 33.40
CA HIS A 515 -13.14 10.84 33.74
C HIS A 515 -13.37 11.79 34.90
#